data_AF-A0A2N0NMF1-F1
#
_entry.id   AF-A0A2N0NMF1-F1
#
_cell.length_a   1.000
_cell.length_b   1.000
_cell.length_c   1.000
_cell.angle_alpha   90.00
_cell.angle_beta   90.00
_cell.angle_gamma   90.00
#
_symmetry.space_group_name_H-M   'P 1'
#
loop_
_entity.id
_entity.type
_entity.pdbx_description
1 polymer ?
#
loop_
_entity_poly.entity_id
_entity_poly.type
_entity_poly.pdbx_seq_one_letter_code
_entity_poly.pdbx_strand_id
1 'polypeptide(L)'
;IQKYEYSIDELYIWVKSETKSNNVYTICLAPIEKALCQCLNFTIRGGACKHIRAAILCINWICQEPQNQHLPYISLPTIEELDRLHVDENAEETIQNEVYNTEENIQNQSDESSDDESDGNKNFESFQSNDNDFSST
;
A
#
# COMPACT_ATOMS: atom_id res chain seq x y z
N ILE A 1 -8.04 -6.92 18.92
CA ILE A 1 -8.21 -5.45 19.06
C ILE A 1 -7.65 -5.03 20.41
N GLN A 2 -6.97 -3.88 20.50
CA GLN A 2 -6.52 -3.32 21.77
C GLN A 2 -7.54 -2.32 22.34
N LYS A 3 -8.14 -1.49 21.47
CA LYS A 3 -9.18 -0.51 21.80
C LYS A 3 -10.03 -0.26 20.55
N TYR A 4 -11.29 0.13 20.75
CA TYR A 4 -12.11 0.80 19.74
C TYR A 4 -12.78 2.03 20.35
N GLU A 5 -13.19 2.96 19.50
CA GLU A 5 -13.90 4.19 19.88
C GLU A 5 -14.88 4.54 18.75
N TYR A 6 -16.14 4.78 19.13
CA TYR A 6 -17.20 5.16 18.20
C TYR A 6 -17.78 6.50 18.66
N SER A 7 -17.68 7.52 17.80
CA SER A 7 -18.10 8.88 18.11
C SER A 7 -18.46 9.62 16.83
N ILE A 8 -19.61 10.32 16.82
CA ILE A 8 -20.05 11.16 15.69
C ILE A 8 -19.93 10.41 14.34
N ASP A 9 -20.45 9.17 14.31
CA ASP A 9 -20.43 8.26 13.15
C ASP A 9 -19.03 7.85 12.63
N GLU A 10 -17.98 8.16 13.39
CA GLU A 10 -16.63 7.72 13.13
C GLU A 10 -16.23 6.54 14.03
N LEU A 11 -15.73 5.47 13.41
CA LEU A 11 -15.30 4.26 14.11
C LEU A 11 -13.79 4.10 14.00
N TYR A 12 -13.09 4.32 15.11
CA TYR A 12 -11.64 4.12 15.22
C TYR A 12 -11.29 2.84 15.98
N ILE A 13 -10.31 2.12 15.46
CA ILE A 13 -9.87 0.83 16.01
C ILE A 13 -8.36 0.79 16.05
N TRP A 14 -7.83 0.33 17.18
CA TRP A 14 -6.41 0.13 17.40
C TRP A 14 -6.09 -1.37 17.38
N VAL A 15 -5.32 -1.79 16.38
CA VAL A 15 -4.92 -3.19 16.20
C VAL A 15 -3.42 -3.31 16.42
N LYS A 16 -3.03 -4.17 17.37
CA LYS A 16 -1.64 -4.51 17.63
C LYS A 16 -1.11 -5.40 16.51
N SER A 17 0.11 -5.13 16.06
CA SER A 17 0.81 -5.98 15.10
C SER A 17 1.25 -7.28 15.75
N GLU A 18 1.00 -8.40 15.05
CA GLU A 18 1.50 -9.72 15.47
C GLU A 18 3.02 -9.85 15.32
N THR A 19 3.57 -9.24 14.26
CA THR A 19 5.00 -9.38 13.91
C THR A 19 5.89 -8.32 14.55
N LYS A 20 5.33 -7.17 14.91
CA LYS A 20 6.07 -6.07 15.54
C LYS A 20 5.41 -5.73 16.87
N SER A 21 5.95 -6.30 17.95
CA SER A 21 5.35 -6.29 19.30
C SER A 21 4.98 -4.91 19.85
N ASN A 22 5.55 -3.83 19.32
CA ASN A 22 5.30 -2.45 19.76
C ASN A 22 4.49 -1.61 18.75
N ASN A 23 4.11 -2.18 17.61
CA ASN A 23 3.37 -1.43 16.59
C ASN A 23 1.88 -1.59 16.80
N VAL A 24 1.19 -0.46 16.95
CA VAL A 24 -0.26 -0.37 16.95
C VAL A 24 -0.67 0.42 15.71
N TYR A 25 -1.58 -0.13 14.92
CA TYR A 25 -2.15 0.54 13.76
C TYR A 25 -3.50 1.11 14.14
N THR A 26 -3.70 2.40 13.88
CA THR A 26 -5.02 3.03 13.91
C THR A 26 -5.71 2.83 12.56
N ILE A 27 -6.98 2.44 12.64
CA ILE A 27 -7.86 2.16 11.50
C ILE A 27 -9.13 2.97 11.72
N CYS A 28 -9.55 3.72 10.71
CA CYS A 28 -10.88 4.33 10.65
C CYS A 28 -11.74 3.43 9.74
N LEU A 29 -12.89 2.98 10.20
CA LEU A 29 -13.79 2.10 9.43
C LEU A 29 -15.12 2.74 9.04
N ALA A 30 -15.57 3.76 9.77
CA ALA A 30 -16.81 4.46 9.49
C ALA A 30 -16.53 5.97 9.39
N PRO A 31 -17.16 6.67 8.43
CA PRO A 31 -17.98 6.13 7.34
C PRO A 31 -17.12 5.31 6.35
N ILE A 32 -17.71 4.32 5.67
CA ILE A 32 -16.95 3.31 4.90
C ILE A 32 -16.20 3.92 3.71
N GLU A 33 -16.74 5.01 3.15
CA GLU A 33 -16.13 5.80 2.07
C GLU A 33 -14.84 6.49 2.51
N LYS A 34 -14.63 6.63 3.83
CA LYS A 34 -13.45 7.21 4.45
C LYS A 34 -12.64 6.18 5.23
N ALA A 35 -12.78 4.89 4.90
CA ALA A 35 -12.01 3.85 5.56
C ALA A 35 -10.50 4.08 5.32
N LEU A 36 -9.72 4.14 6.40
CA LEU A 36 -8.30 4.47 6.38
C LEU A 36 -7.52 3.53 7.29
N CYS A 37 -6.28 3.22 6.91
CA CYS A 37 -5.35 2.51 7.78
C CYS A 37 -3.95 3.11 7.69
N GLN A 38 -3.27 3.23 8.84
CA GLN A 38 -1.89 3.74 8.93
C GLN A 38 -0.82 2.76 8.40
N CYS A 39 -1.18 1.56 7.95
CA CYS A 39 -0.20 0.60 7.50
C CYS A 39 0.35 0.96 6.11
N LEU A 40 1.63 0.66 5.87
CA LEU A 40 2.32 0.97 4.63
C LEU A 40 1.59 0.42 3.38
N ASN A 41 1.01 -0.77 3.47
CA ASN A 41 0.25 -1.36 2.36
C ASN A 41 -0.94 -0.50 1.94
N PHE A 42 -1.64 0.09 2.91
CA PHE A 42 -2.76 0.99 2.66
C PHE A 42 -2.26 2.31 2.06
N THR A 43 -1.19 2.88 2.62
CA THR A 43 -0.59 4.12 2.11
C THR A 43 -0.13 4.01 0.66
N ILE A 44 0.43 2.86 0.26
CA ILE A 44 0.97 2.67 -1.10
C ILE A 44 -0.12 2.31 -2.10
N ARG A 45 -1.03 1.39 -1.76
CA ARG A 45 -1.98 0.79 -2.72
C ARG A 45 -3.40 1.33 -2.61
N GLY A 46 -3.75 1.97 -1.49
CA GLY A 46 -5.14 2.20 -1.12
C GLY A 46 -5.90 0.89 -0.84
N GLY A 47 -7.20 1.02 -0.54
CA GLY A 47 -8.14 -0.10 -0.47
C GLY A 47 -8.04 -1.00 0.77
N ALA A 48 -8.56 -2.22 0.66
CA ALA A 48 -8.74 -3.14 1.79
C ALA A 48 -7.41 -3.83 2.20
N CYS A 49 -6.71 -3.28 3.19
CA CYS A 49 -5.55 -3.94 3.79
C CYS A 49 -5.95 -5.03 4.81
N LYS A 50 -5.01 -5.92 5.16
CA LYS A 50 -5.25 -6.98 6.17
C LYS A 50 -5.76 -6.45 7.51
N HIS A 51 -5.33 -5.25 7.90
CA HIS A 51 -5.75 -4.63 9.16
C HIS A 51 -7.20 -4.16 9.09
N ILE A 52 -7.64 -3.57 7.96
CA ILE A 52 -9.05 -3.22 7.74
C ILE A 52 -9.91 -4.47 7.80
N ARG A 53 -9.51 -5.54 7.08
CA ARG A 53 -10.27 -6.80 7.10
C ARG A 53 -10.36 -7.39 8.51
N ALA A 54 -9.26 -7.42 9.25
CA ALA A 54 -9.25 -7.89 10.63
C ALA A 54 -10.14 -7.01 11.54
N ALA A 55 -10.09 -5.69 11.37
CA ALA A 55 -10.87 -4.75 12.15
C ALA A 55 -12.39 -4.91 11.90
N ILE A 56 -12.80 -5.06 10.63
CA ILE A 56 -14.21 -5.32 10.27
C ILE A 56 -14.71 -6.62 10.92
N LEU A 57 -13.94 -7.71 10.79
CA LEU A 57 -14.30 -8.99 11.40
C LEU A 57 -14.44 -8.87 12.92
N CYS A 58 -13.50 -8.19 13.57
CA CYS A 58 -13.56 -8.03 15.02
C CYS A 58 -14.71 -7.13 15.48
N ILE A 59 -15.00 -6.03 14.78
CA ILE A 59 -16.14 -5.17 15.14
C ILE A 59 -17.46 -5.90 14.94
N ASN A 60 -17.65 -6.56 13.80
CA ASN A 60 -18.87 -7.33 13.56
C ASN A 60 -19.08 -8.44 14.60
N TRP A 61 -17.99 -9.04 15.11
CA TRP A 61 -18.05 -9.96 16.25
C TRP A 61 -18.50 -9.25 17.53
N ILE A 62 -17.89 -8.09 17.86
CA ILE A 62 -18.22 -7.29 19.05
C ILE A 62 -19.68 -6.80 19.01
N CYS A 63 -20.22 -6.49 17.83
CA CYS A 63 -21.60 -6.07 17.64
C CYS A 63 -22.64 -7.15 17.98
N GLN A 64 -22.24 -8.43 18.08
CA GLN A 64 -23.16 -9.51 18.48
C GLN A 64 -23.56 -9.42 19.95
N GLU A 65 -22.79 -8.70 20.76
CA GLU A 65 -23.06 -8.48 22.17
C GLU A 65 -24.16 -7.41 22.38
N PRO A 66 -25.17 -7.64 23.24
CA PRO A 66 -26.30 -6.71 23.43
C PRO A 66 -25.89 -5.28 23.81
N GLN A 67 -24.80 -5.13 24.58
CA GLN A 67 -24.27 -3.82 25.00
C GLN A 67 -23.66 -2.99 23.86
N ASN A 68 -23.37 -3.62 22.72
CA ASN A 68 -22.66 -2.99 21.59
C ASN A 68 -23.56 -2.77 20.36
N GLN A 69 -24.88 -2.85 20.51
CA GLN A 69 -25.84 -2.63 19.42
C GLN A 69 -25.76 -1.24 18.76
N HIS A 70 -25.09 -0.28 19.40
CA HIS A 70 -24.86 1.06 18.87
C HIS A 70 -23.72 1.12 17.84
N LEU A 71 -22.87 0.09 17.76
CA LEU A 71 -21.76 0.03 16.82
C LEU A 71 -22.27 -0.33 15.41
N PRO A 72 -21.66 0.24 14.35
CA PRO A 72 -22.06 -0.07 13.00
C PRO A 72 -21.65 -1.51 12.63
N TYR A 73 -22.58 -2.25 12.02
CA TYR A 73 -22.25 -3.48 11.33
C TYR A 73 -21.74 -3.16 9.92
N ILE A 74 -20.57 -3.69 9.57
CA ILE A 74 -19.91 -3.37 8.30
C ILE A 74 -19.82 -4.64 7.47
N SER A 75 -20.59 -4.73 6.38
CA SER A 75 -20.51 -5.85 5.44
C SER A 75 -19.23 -5.77 4.60
N LEU A 76 -18.55 -6.91 4.43
CA LEU A 76 -17.52 -7.05 3.41
C LEU A 76 -18.21 -7.36 2.07
N PRO A 77 -17.73 -6.78 0.95
CA PRO A 77 -18.30 -7.07 -0.35
C PRO A 77 -18.18 -8.56 -0.67
N THR A 78 -19.24 -9.15 -1.24
CA THR A 78 -19.20 -10.51 -1.78
C THR A 78 -18.49 -10.54 -3.13
N ILE A 79 -18.17 -11.74 -3.62
CA ILE A 79 -17.56 -11.91 -4.95
C ILE A 79 -18.54 -11.41 -6.02
N GLU A 80 -19.84 -11.72 -5.88
CA GLU A 80 -20.86 -11.28 -6.83
C GLU A 80 -21.04 -9.75 -6.84
N GLU A 81 -20.84 -9.09 -5.70
CA GLU A 81 -20.85 -7.62 -5.62
C GLU A 81 -19.64 -7.02 -6.32
N LEU A 82 -18.48 -7.65 -6.19
CA LEU A 82 -17.26 -7.21 -6.86
C LEU A 82 -17.35 -7.39 -8.38
N ASP A 83 -17.91 -8.52 -8.84
CA ASP A 83 -18.07 -8.81 -10.26
C ASP A 83 -18.99 -7.81 -10.96
N ARG A 84 -20.03 -7.31 -10.27
CA ARG A 84 -20.94 -6.28 -10.80
C ARG A 84 -20.26 -4.93 -11.03
N LEU A 85 -19.19 -4.62 -10.31
CA LEU A 85 -18.46 -3.35 -10.46
C LEU A 85 -17.54 -3.34 -11.69
N HIS A 86 -17.20 -4.51 -12.25
CA HIS A 86 -16.30 -4.62 -13.40
C HIS A 86 -17.03 -4.62 -14.76
N VAL A 87 -18.35 -4.44 -14.80
CA VAL A 87 -19.16 -4.59 -16.04
C VAL A 87 -19.29 -3.30 -16.86
N ASP A 88 -18.86 -2.14 -16.34
CA ASP A 88 -19.07 -0.83 -16.98
C ASP A 88 -17.79 -0.17 -17.55
N GLU A 89 -16.79 -0.94 -18.03
CA GLU A 89 -15.58 -0.37 -18.68
C GLU A 89 -15.64 -0.26 -20.22
N ASN A 90 -16.80 -0.47 -20.86
CA ASN A 90 -16.96 -0.35 -22.32
C ASN A 90 -17.37 1.06 -22.81
N ALA A 91 -16.84 2.12 -22.18
CA ALA A 91 -16.83 3.46 -22.77
C ALA A 91 -15.38 3.84 -23.12
N GLU A 92 -14.88 3.28 -24.24
CA GLU A 92 -13.60 3.68 -24.84
C GLU A 92 -13.65 5.17 -25.24
N GLU A 93 -12.94 6.02 -24.50
CA GLU A 93 -12.56 7.34 -25.01
C GLU A 93 -11.10 7.27 -25.49
N THR A 94 -10.93 7.27 -26.81
CA THR A 94 -9.62 7.25 -27.49
C THR A 94 -8.96 8.62 -27.35
N ILE A 95 -7.94 8.75 -26.51
CA ILE A 95 -7.02 9.91 -26.55
C ILE A 95 -5.76 9.48 -27.31
N GLN A 96 -5.64 9.97 -28.55
CA GLN A 96 -4.41 9.82 -29.34
C GLN A 96 -3.34 10.76 -28.78
N ASN A 97 -2.19 10.18 -28.43
CA ASN A 97 -0.98 10.87 -28.01
C ASN A 97 -0.39 11.68 -29.17
N GLU A 98 -0.57 13.01 -29.17
CA GLU A 98 0.26 13.94 -29.94
C GLU A 98 1.30 14.59 -29.02
N VAL A 99 2.36 13.86 -28.68
CA VAL A 99 3.58 14.46 -28.12
C VAL A 99 4.78 13.74 -28.72
N TYR A 100 5.22 14.17 -29.90
CA TYR A 100 6.63 14.26 -30.27
C TYR A 100 6.71 15.14 -31.51
N ASN A 101 6.96 16.43 -31.30
CA ASN A 101 7.69 17.29 -32.26
C ASN A 101 8.12 18.55 -31.52
N THR A 102 9.26 18.46 -30.86
CA THR A 102 10.06 19.64 -30.51
C THR A 102 11.51 19.28 -30.78
N GLU A 103 11.87 19.34 -32.05
CA GLU A 103 13.26 19.49 -32.49
C GLU A 103 13.40 20.87 -33.14
N GLU A 104 13.63 21.88 -32.31
CA GLU A 104 14.40 23.06 -32.71
C GLU A 104 15.40 23.31 -31.58
N ASN A 105 16.70 23.13 -31.84
CA ASN A 105 17.55 24.26 -32.22
C ASN A 105 19.03 23.83 -32.22
N ILE A 106 19.68 24.20 -33.32
CA ILE A 106 21.10 24.13 -33.66
C ILE A 106 21.94 24.90 -32.62
N GLN A 107 23.17 24.47 -32.30
CA GLN A 107 24.40 25.21 -32.67
C GLN A 107 25.73 24.63 -32.10
N ASN A 108 26.60 24.24 -33.04
CA ASN A 108 28.06 24.42 -33.12
C ASN A 108 29.09 23.56 -32.35
N GLN A 109 29.82 22.79 -33.17
CA GLN A 109 31.28 22.84 -33.44
C GLN A 109 32.28 22.67 -32.28
N SER A 110 33.04 21.58 -32.38
CA SER A 110 34.51 21.64 -32.46
C SER A 110 35.08 20.29 -32.92
N ASP A 111 35.78 20.33 -34.04
CA ASP A 111 36.74 19.32 -34.50
C ASP A 111 37.87 19.15 -33.48
N GLU A 112 38.29 17.91 -33.19
CA GLU A 112 39.72 17.50 -33.18
C GLU A 112 39.90 16.03 -32.71
N SER A 113 40.58 15.28 -33.57
CA SER A 113 41.47 14.12 -33.36
C SER A 113 41.17 13.08 -32.26
N SER A 114 40.88 11.88 -32.76
CA SER A 114 41.13 10.58 -32.14
C SER A 114 42.57 10.42 -31.67
N ASP A 115 42.74 9.96 -30.42
CA ASP A 115 43.64 8.88 -29.97
C ASP A 115 43.79 8.99 -28.44
N ASP A 116 43.21 8.07 -27.66
CA ASP A 116 43.97 7.33 -26.63
C ASP A 116 43.13 6.17 -26.03
N GLU A 117 43.77 5.00 -26.01
CA GLU A 117 43.29 3.75 -25.45
C GLU A 117 43.46 3.77 -23.92
N SER A 118 42.44 3.39 -23.14
CA SER A 118 42.71 2.82 -21.81
C SER A 118 41.62 1.84 -21.35
N ASP A 119 42.01 0.58 -21.47
CA ASP A 119 41.88 -0.51 -20.50
C ASP A 119 40.61 -0.65 -19.65
N GLY A 120 39.96 -1.78 -19.89
CA GLY A 120 38.91 -2.32 -19.07
C GLY A 120 39.37 -2.87 -17.71
N ASN A 121 38.35 -3.48 -17.08
CA ASN A 121 38.36 -4.30 -15.87
C ASN A 121 38.21 -3.57 -14.53
N LYS A 122 37.00 -3.65 -13.94
CA LYS A 122 36.83 -4.11 -12.55
C LYS A 122 35.58 -4.97 -12.41
N ASN A 123 35.84 -6.27 -12.46
CA ASN A 123 35.10 -7.35 -11.83
C ASN A 123 34.78 -7.03 -10.34
N PHE A 124 33.57 -7.30 -9.86
CA PHE A 124 33.32 -7.58 -8.44
C PHE A 124 32.09 -8.48 -8.28
N GLU A 125 32.35 -9.80 -8.27
CA GLU A 125 31.45 -10.79 -7.71
C GLU A 125 31.35 -10.64 -6.17
N SER A 126 30.12 -10.80 -5.69
CA SER A 126 29.68 -11.49 -4.47
C SER A 126 30.60 -11.55 -3.25
N PHE A 127 30.06 -11.12 -2.10
CA PHE A 127 30.31 -11.80 -0.83
C PHE A 127 28.99 -12.05 -0.09
N GLN A 128 28.64 -13.33 0.00
CA GLN A 128 27.95 -13.88 1.17
C GLN A 128 28.86 -13.77 2.39
N SER A 129 28.28 -13.53 3.57
CA SER A 129 28.89 -13.96 4.83
C SER A 129 27.79 -14.29 5.83
N ASN A 130 27.69 -15.58 6.11
CA ASN A 130 26.96 -16.18 7.21
C ASN A 130 27.78 -16.09 8.51
N ASP A 131 27.05 -16.11 9.62
CA ASP A 131 27.37 -16.62 10.95
C ASP A 131 28.50 -15.97 11.78
N ASN A 132 28.15 -15.58 13.02
CA ASN A 132 28.95 -15.93 14.19
C ASN A 132 28.10 -15.96 15.47
N ASP A 133 27.96 -17.19 15.98
CA ASP A 133 27.75 -17.56 17.37
C ASP A 133 28.80 -16.88 18.27
N PHE A 134 28.39 -16.42 19.45
CA PHE A 134 29.29 -16.34 20.60
C PHE A 134 28.56 -16.79 21.87
N SER A 135 28.96 -17.97 22.32
CA SER A 135 28.68 -18.56 23.62
C SER A 135 29.46 -17.85 24.74
N SER A 136 29.04 -18.18 25.97
CA SER A 136 29.72 -18.07 27.29
C SER A 136 29.18 -16.92 28.16
N THR A 137 28.88 -17.10 29.44
CA THR A 137 29.38 -18.08 30.42
C THR A 137 28.35 -18.27 31.53
#